data_AF-A0A956LY58-F1
#
_entry.id   AF-A0A956LY58-F1
#
_cell.length_a   1.000
_cell.length_b   1.000
_cell.length_c   1.000
_cell.angle_alpha   90.00
_cell.angle_beta   90.00
_cell.angle_gamma   90.00
#
_symmetry.space_group_name_H-M   'P 1'
#
loop_
_entity.id
_entity.type
_entity.pdbx_description
1 polymer ?
#
loop_
_entity_poly.entity_id
_entity_poly.type
_entity_poly.pdbx_seq_one_letter_code
_entity_poly.pdbx_strand_id
1 'polypeptide(L)'
;MKKALLAVAALTCMGTAAFAGPNAGGTLILALSEGTVYSPDINYCGAGTAGSCDQAVARADGTSADALAVINCLAAFPGAGRLAGVAFGVYYDPNAVVVGDYGGCGDFELPDGDWPADGSGTAVTWGAAQTTSLVDVYWFAAYGYDGYTLSVGAHPTQGGNFADDDVPSTLDPIAGFGVFGFGMDGDAPCPATPEPEACCLQDGSCIMVLAGDCEAQGGTAQGPGSVCTPDLCALPTGACCLPDFTCIEIDAAGCADRGGDYQGDGVACTPDLCTPVPVINGSWGALKSNYR
;
A
#
# COMPACT_ATOMS: atom_id res chain seq x y z
N MET A 1 55.40 21.81 17.11
CA MET A 1 53.99 22.18 16.90
C MET A 1 53.47 21.43 15.69
N LYS A 2 52.94 20.21 15.88
CA LYS A 2 52.31 19.43 14.80
C LYS A 2 50.79 19.63 14.93
N LYS A 3 50.17 20.29 13.96
CA LYS A 3 48.72 20.47 13.89
C LYS A 3 48.10 19.16 13.41
N ALA A 4 47.35 18.48 14.28
CA ALA A 4 46.51 17.36 13.90
C ALA A 4 45.21 17.92 13.29
N LEU A 5 44.94 17.61 12.02
CA LEU A 5 43.63 17.83 11.41
C LEU A 5 42.68 16.73 11.92
N LEU A 6 41.64 17.12 12.64
CA LEU A 6 40.49 16.28 12.93
C LEU A 6 39.60 16.25 11.68
N ALA A 7 39.48 15.09 11.03
CA ALA A 7 38.46 14.85 10.02
C ALA A 7 37.16 14.47 10.75
N VAL A 8 36.16 15.37 10.68
CA VAL A 8 34.79 15.08 11.11
C VAL A 8 34.16 14.25 10.00
N ALA A 9 34.01 12.94 10.23
CA ALA A 9 33.20 12.09 9.37
C ALA A 9 31.72 12.44 9.61
N ALA A 10 31.10 13.08 8.63
CA ALA A 10 29.66 13.27 8.60
C ALA A 10 29.02 11.89 8.39
N LEU A 11 28.49 11.32 9.47
CA LEU A 11 27.68 10.11 9.43
C LEU A 11 26.31 10.49 8.86
N THR A 12 26.16 10.38 7.54
CA THR A 12 24.85 10.42 6.89
C THR A 12 24.06 9.20 7.35
N CYS A 13 23.07 9.41 8.24
CA CYS A 13 21.99 8.46 8.47
C CYS A 13 21.24 8.28 7.15
N MET A 14 21.64 7.28 6.36
CA MET A 14 20.74 6.67 5.40
C MET A 14 19.68 5.97 6.25
N GLY A 15 18.52 6.61 6.41
CA GLY A 15 17.35 5.93 6.94
C GLY A 15 17.10 4.71 6.06
N THR A 16 17.35 3.52 6.58
CA THR A 16 16.84 2.29 5.98
C THR A 16 15.33 2.49 5.90
N ALA A 17 14.76 2.37 4.71
CA ALA A 17 13.33 2.12 4.60
C ALA A 17 13.02 0.98 5.56
N ALA A 18 12.24 1.23 6.61
CA ALA A 18 11.76 0.16 7.46
C ALA A 18 11.07 -0.81 6.50
N PHE A 19 11.58 -2.04 6.41
CA PHE A 19 10.88 -3.07 5.65
C PHE A 19 9.50 -3.17 6.28
N ALA A 20 8.48 -2.80 5.50
CA ALA A 20 7.09 -3.01 5.87
C ALA A 20 6.93 -4.49 6.27
N GLY A 21 6.49 -4.73 7.50
CA GLY A 21 6.18 -6.06 7.99
C GLY A 21 4.90 -6.60 7.38
N PRO A 22 4.50 -7.82 7.75
CA PRO A 22 3.32 -8.49 7.18
C PRO A 22 1.99 -7.79 7.49
N ASN A 23 1.97 -6.83 8.43
CA ASN A 23 0.77 -6.07 8.80
C ASN A 23 0.78 -4.63 8.24
N ALA A 24 1.76 -4.29 7.41
CA ALA A 24 1.92 -2.95 6.87
C ALA A 24 0.71 -2.47 6.06
N GLY A 25 0.38 -1.19 6.23
CA GLY A 25 -0.80 -0.58 5.60
C GLY A 25 -2.13 -0.97 6.26
N GLY A 26 -2.12 -1.81 7.29
CA GLY A 26 -3.33 -2.15 8.04
C GLY A 26 -3.95 -0.94 8.75
N THR A 27 -5.26 -0.98 8.95
CA THR A 27 -6.04 0.03 9.66
C THR A 27 -6.86 -0.61 10.78
N LEU A 28 -7.27 0.19 11.76
CA LEU A 28 -8.32 -0.18 12.71
C LEU A 28 -9.60 0.53 12.32
N ILE A 29 -10.71 -0.20 12.21
CA ILE A 29 -12.02 0.36 11.87
C ILE A 29 -13.04 0.04 12.96
N LEU A 30 -14.04 0.90 13.11
CA LEU A 30 -15.20 0.68 13.98
C LEU A 30 -16.44 0.43 13.12
N ALA A 31 -17.14 -0.67 13.38
CA ALA A 31 -18.31 -1.08 12.60
C ALA A 31 -19.47 -1.47 13.52
N LEU A 32 -20.68 -1.05 13.16
CA LEU A 32 -21.90 -1.47 13.83
C LEU A 32 -22.16 -2.96 13.54
N SER A 33 -22.40 -3.75 14.59
CA SER A 33 -22.95 -5.10 14.43
C SER A 33 -24.43 -5.01 14.04
N GLU A 34 -24.71 -4.80 12.76
CA GLU A 34 -26.08 -4.53 12.29
C GLU A 34 -27.08 -5.62 12.72
N GLY A 35 -28.26 -5.19 13.17
CA GLY A 35 -29.31 -6.09 13.66
C GLY A 35 -29.01 -6.77 15.01
N THR A 36 -27.90 -6.43 15.66
CA THR A 36 -27.54 -6.96 16.98
C THR A 36 -28.13 -6.10 18.09
N VAL A 37 -28.74 -6.76 19.06
CA VAL A 37 -29.19 -6.13 20.32
C VAL A 37 -28.19 -6.50 21.41
N TYR A 38 -27.74 -5.49 22.16
CA TYR A 38 -26.83 -5.69 23.27
C TYR A 38 -27.46 -6.53 24.40
N SER A 39 -26.66 -7.40 25.01
CA SER A 39 -26.95 -8.22 26.17
C SER A 39 -25.64 -8.51 26.93
N PRO A 40 -25.60 -8.33 28.26
CA PRO A 40 -24.37 -8.36 29.06
C PRO A 40 -23.65 -9.72 29.15
N ASP A 41 -24.31 -10.80 28.73
CA ASP A 41 -23.78 -12.17 28.81
C ASP A 41 -23.30 -12.71 27.45
N ILE A 42 -23.22 -11.85 26.43
CA ILE A 42 -22.82 -12.24 25.08
C ILE A 42 -21.45 -11.66 24.76
N ASN A 43 -20.56 -12.51 24.24
CA ASN A 43 -19.34 -12.06 23.60
C ASN A 43 -19.65 -11.76 22.12
N TYR A 44 -19.31 -10.55 21.68
CA TYR A 44 -19.58 -10.06 20.33
C TYR A 44 -18.39 -10.19 19.36
N CYS A 45 -17.32 -10.89 19.76
CA CYS A 45 -16.27 -11.29 18.84
C CYS A 45 -16.82 -12.23 17.76
N GLY A 46 -16.65 -11.86 16.48
CA GLY A 46 -17.22 -12.58 15.34
C GLY A 46 -18.72 -12.36 15.13
N ALA A 47 -19.36 -11.46 15.89
CA ALA A 47 -20.77 -11.12 15.72
C ALA A 47 -20.92 -9.93 14.77
N GLY A 48 -21.44 -10.16 13.56
CA GLY A 48 -21.91 -9.08 12.70
C GLY A 48 -20.81 -8.25 12.02
N THR A 49 -19.66 -8.86 11.75
CA THR A 49 -18.61 -8.26 10.93
C THR A 49 -19.14 -7.96 9.53
N ALA A 50 -18.92 -6.73 9.08
CA ALA A 50 -19.02 -6.40 7.67
C ALA A 50 -18.27 -7.46 6.85
N GLY A 51 -18.89 -7.98 5.78
CA GLY A 51 -18.29 -9.05 4.97
C GLY A 51 -16.93 -8.67 4.36
N SER A 52 -16.69 -7.36 4.25
CA SER A 52 -15.41 -6.73 3.99
C SER A 52 -15.33 -5.38 4.71
N CYS A 53 -14.13 -4.81 4.84
CA CYS A 53 -13.91 -3.47 5.40
C CYS A 53 -14.78 -2.38 4.73
N ASP A 54 -14.97 -2.43 3.40
CA ASP A 54 -15.72 -1.43 2.63
C ASP A 54 -17.22 -1.42 2.93
N GLN A 55 -17.71 -2.50 3.56
CA GLN A 55 -19.10 -2.63 3.98
C GLN A 55 -19.31 -2.22 5.45
N ALA A 56 -18.27 -1.75 6.13
CA ALA A 56 -18.36 -1.36 7.53
C ALA A 56 -19.27 -0.14 7.71
N VAL A 57 -20.32 -0.30 8.51
CA VAL A 57 -21.21 0.80 8.89
C VAL A 57 -20.66 1.48 10.13
N ALA A 58 -20.00 2.64 9.95
CA ALA A 58 -19.38 3.42 11.03
C ALA A 58 -20.35 4.38 11.73
N ARG A 59 -21.63 4.00 11.88
CA ARG A 59 -22.68 4.85 12.43
C ARG A 59 -23.74 4.04 13.17
N ALA A 60 -24.28 4.61 14.24
CA ALA A 60 -25.57 4.19 14.81
C ALA A 60 -26.49 5.40 15.04
N ASP A 61 -27.79 5.20 14.82
CA ASP A 61 -28.83 6.18 15.08
C ASP A 61 -29.71 5.76 16.26
N GLY A 62 -30.18 6.72 17.04
CA GLY A 62 -31.17 6.47 18.09
C GLY A 62 -30.67 5.63 19.28
N THR A 63 -29.36 5.61 19.53
CA THR A 63 -28.78 4.91 20.68
C THR A 63 -29.20 5.57 21.99
N SER A 64 -29.33 4.78 23.06
CA SER A 64 -29.66 5.29 24.40
C SER A 64 -29.17 4.35 25.49
N ALA A 65 -29.34 4.73 26.76
CA ALA A 65 -29.01 3.87 27.90
C ALA A 65 -29.75 2.52 27.90
N ASP A 66 -30.92 2.43 27.26
CA ASP A 66 -31.70 1.19 27.12
C ASP A 66 -31.48 0.49 25.76
N ALA A 67 -30.71 1.12 24.85
CA ALA A 67 -30.46 0.65 23.50
C ALA A 67 -29.02 0.98 23.08
N LEU A 68 -28.07 0.23 23.63
CA LEU A 68 -26.65 0.31 23.30
C LEU A 68 -26.39 -0.22 21.88
N ALA A 69 -25.59 0.50 21.11
CA ALA A 69 -25.02 -0.02 19.87
C ALA A 69 -23.87 -0.97 20.21
N VAL A 70 -23.84 -2.13 19.56
CA VAL A 70 -22.68 -3.03 19.59
C VAL A 70 -21.77 -2.64 18.43
N ILE A 71 -20.55 -2.25 18.76
CA ILE A 71 -19.56 -1.67 17.84
C ILE A 71 -18.33 -2.58 17.87
N ASN A 72 -18.04 -3.27 16.76
CA ASN A 72 -16.82 -4.05 16.62
C ASN A 72 -15.65 -3.17 16.18
N CYS A 73 -14.50 -3.36 16.82
CA CYS A 73 -13.21 -2.87 16.39
C CYS A 73 -12.52 -3.97 15.59
N LEU A 74 -12.23 -3.70 14.31
CA LEU A 74 -11.65 -4.65 13.38
C LEU A 74 -10.29 -4.17 12.91
N ALA A 75 -9.32 -5.06 12.84
CA ALA A 75 -8.09 -4.83 12.08
C ALA A 75 -8.34 -5.26 10.63
N ALA A 76 -8.20 -4.31 9.71
CA ALA A 76 -8.29 -4.54 8.27
C ALA A 76 -6.90 -4.42 7.65
N PHE A 77 -6.57 -5.32 6.74
CA PHE A 77 -5.27 -5.37 6.06
C PHE A 77 -5.45 -5.36 4.53
N PRO A 78 -4.53 -4.74 3.76
CA PRO A 78 -4.56 -4.76 2.29
C PRO A 78 -4.57 -6.19 1.69
N GLY A 79 -4.01 -7.16 2.42
CA GLY A 79 -4.01 -8.59 2.12
C GLY A 79 -4.21 -9.42 3.38
N ALA A 80 -3.81 -10.68 3.39
CA ALA A 80 -3.79 -11.49 4.61
C ALA A 80 -2.73 -10.92 5.58
N GLY A 81 -3.17 -10.41 6.73
CA GLY A 81 -2.26 -9.98 7.79
C GLY A 81 -1.56 -11.16 8.46
N ARG A 82 -0.70 -10.87 9.44
CA ARG A 82 -0.14 -11.84 10.38
C ARG A 82 -0.17 -11.22 11.77
N LEU A 83 -1.38 -10.98 12.27
CA LEU A 83 -1.61 -10.21 13.49
C LEU A 83 -1.48 -11.10 14.73
N ALA A 84 -0.48 -10.86 15.56
CA ALA A 84 -0.28 -11.52 16.85
C ALA A 84 -0.56 -10.59 18.04
N GLY A 85 -0.50 -9.27 17.84
CA GLY A 85 -0.88 -8.31 18.86
C GLY A 85 -1.18 -6.93 18.29
N VAL A 86 -1.98 -6.16 19.02
CA VAL A 86 -2.31 -4.77 18.67
C VAL A 86 -2.42 -3.93 19.93
N ALA A 87 -1.89 -2.72 19.89
CA ALA A 87 -2.09 -1.71 20.92
C ALA A 87 -2.84 -0.52 20.33
N PHE A 88 -3.89 -0.07 21.01
CA PHE A 88 -4.70 1.07 20.59
C PHE A 88 -5.33 1.79 21.79
N GLY A 89 -5.81 3.01 21.55
CA GLY A 89 -6.54 3.83 22.50
C GLY A 89 -7.96 4.12 22.04
N VAL A 90 -8.80 4.64 22.95
CA VAL A 90 -10.13 5.16 22.63
C VAL A 90 -10.26 6.62 23.02
N TYR A 91 -11.01 7.38 22.23
CA TYR A 91 -11.19 8.82 22.39
C TYR A 91 -12.64 9.21 22.12
N TYR A 92 -13.25 9.95 23.04
CA TYR A 92 -14.64 10.42 22.98
C TYR A 92 -14.89 11.52 24.02
N ASP A 93 -15.99 12.28 23.90
CA ASP A 93 -16.42 13.17 24.98
C ASP A 93 -17.19 12.35 26.04
N PRO A 94 -16.66 12.16 27.25
CA PRO A 94 -17.31 11.34 28.28
C PRO A 94 -18.60 11.98 28.84
N ASN A 95 -18.91 13.23 28.50
CA ASN A 95 -20.19 13.86 28.83
C ASN A 95 -21.27 13.59 27.77
N ALA A 96 -20.92 13.01 26.63
CA ALA A 96 -21.81 12.83 25.50
C ALA A 96 -21.86 11.40 24.94
N VAL A 97 -20.83 10.59 25.21
CA VAL A 97 -20.75 9.17 24.85
C VAL A 97 -20.50 8.36 26.11
N VAL A 98 -21.22 7.24 26.23
CA VAL A 98 -21.07 6.29 27.34
C VAL A 98 -20.76 4.92 26.74
N VAL A 99 -19.59 4.39 27.09
CA VAL A 99 -19.24 2.98 26.86
C VAL A 99 -19.71 2.18 28.06
N GLY A 100 -20.78 1.41 27.87
CA GLY A 100 -21.46 0.68 28.95
C GLY A 100 -20.88 -0.71 29.20
N ASP A 101 -20.33 -1.34 28.17
CA ASP A 101 -19.71 -2.67 28.24
C ASP A 101 -18.71 -2.84 27.10
N TYR A 102 -17.80 -3.81 27.21
CA TYR A 102 -16.71 -3.99 26.26
C TYR A 102 -15.98 -5.33 26.43
N GLY A 103 -15.24 -5.75 25.42
CA GLY A 103 -14.42 -6.95 25.52
C GLY A 103 -13.44 -7.17 24.36
N GLY A 104 -12.29 -7.75 24.69
CA GLY A 104 -11.27 -8.15 23.72
C GLY A 104 -11.55 -9.49 23.02
N CYS A 105 -11.11 -9.59 21.77
CA CYS A 105 -11.22 -10.79 20.94
C CYS A 105 -9.93 -11.62 20.88
N GLY A 106 -8.90 -11.21 21.62
CA GLY A 106 -7.65 -11.95 21.81
C GLY A 106 -7.69 -12.94 22.96
N ASP A 107 -6.61 -13.72 23.07
CA ASP A 107 -6.38 -14.66 24.16
C ASP A 107 -5.96 -13.96 25.46
N PHE A 108 -5.39 -12.75 25.33
CA PHE A 108 -4.89 -11.97 26.45
C PHE A 108 -5.03 -10.47 26.18
N GLU A 109 -5.38 -9.73 27.23
CA GLU A 109 -5.59 -8.28 27.20
C GLU A 109 -4.78 -7.61 28.31
N LEU A 110 -4.19 -6.45 27.98
CA LEU A 110 -3.43 -5.58 28.86
C LEU A 110 -4.02 -4.16 28.83
N PRO A 111 -5.06 -3.88 29.62
CA PRO A 111 -5.62 -2.54 29.73
C PRO A 111 -4.71 -1.59 30.52
N ASP A 112 -4.67 -0.33 30.14
CA ASP A 112 -4.02 0.76 30.86
C ASP A 112 -5.05 1.59 31.65
N GLY A 113 -4.69 1.96 32.89
CA GLY A 113 -5.52 2.79 33.75
C GLY A 113 -6.97 2.32 33.90
N ASP A 114 -7.90 3.24 33.67
CA ASP A 114 -9.35 3.04 33.78
C ASP A 114 -9.99 2.63 32.44
N TRP A 115 -9.28 1.82 31.63
CA TRP A 115 -9.78 1.37 30.32
C TRP A 115 -11.24 0.86 30.39
N PRO A 116 -12.14 1.28 29.47
CA PRO A 116 -11.96 2.13 28.28
C PRO A 116 -12.40 3.59 28.49
N ALA A 117 -11.95 4.27 29.55
CA ALA A 117 -12.15 5.71 29.71
C ALA A 117 -11.56 6.51 28.52
N ASP A 118 -12.09 7.72 28.25
CA ASP A 118 -11.52 8.61 27.23
C ASP A 118 -10.02 8.83 27.45
N GLY A 119 -9.23 8.66 26.38
CA GLY A 119 -7.77 8.81 26.39
C GLY A 119 -7.00 7.63 26.99
N SER A 120 -7.67 6.53 27.36
CA SER A 120 -7.03 5.29 27.82
C SER A 120 -6.62 4.37 26.66
N GLY A 121 -5.85 3.32 26.97
CA GLY A 121 -5.34 2.35 25.99
C GLY A 121 -5.46 0.90 26.45
N THR A 122 -5.45 -0.03 25.51
CA THR A 122 -5.29 -1.47 25.77
C THR A 122 -4.39 -2.11 24.74
N ALA A 123 -3.80 -3.25 25.09
CA ALA A 123 -3.18 -4.14 24.13
C ALA A 123 -3.86 -5.51 24.15
N VAL A 124 -4.12 -6.06 22.97
CA VAL A 124 -4.75 -7.37 22.79
C VAL A 124 -3.79 -8.26 22.01
N THR A 125 -3.62 -9.50 22.45
CA THR A 125 -2.70 -10.47 21.83
C THR A 125 -3.33 -11.83 21.63
N TRP A 126 -2.86 -12.55 20.62
CA TRP A 126 -3.24 -13.92 20.29
C TRP A 126 -2.02 -14.84 20.40
N GLY A 127 -2.22 -16.05 20.92
CA GLY A 127 -1.18 -17.08 20.94
C GLY A 127 -0.84 -17.63 19.55
N ALA A 128 -1.78 -17.53 18.61
CA ALA A 128 -1.58 -17.83 17.20
C ALA A 128 -1.92 -16.59 16.36
N ALA A 129 -1.04 -16.26 15.40
CA ALA A 129 -1.26 -15.11 14.53
C ALA A 129 -2.54 -15.28 13.69
N GLN A 130 -3.31 -14.21 13.61
CA GLN A 130 -4.50 -14.11 12.78
C GLN A 130 -4.07 -13.80 11.34
N THR A 131 -4.46 -14.65 10.40
CA THR A 131 -3.97 -14.62 9.01
C THR A 131 -5.03 -14.24 7.98
N THR A 132 -6.10 -13.56 8.40
CA THR A 132 -7.16 -13.05 7.53
C THR A 132 -6.91 -11.57 7.21
N SER A 133 -7.58 -11.05 6.19
CA SER A 133 -7.54 -9.62 5.86
C SER A 133 -8.44 -8.76 6.75
N LEU A 134 -9.34 -9.39 7.50
CA LEU A 134 -10.22 -8.74 8.46
C LEU A 134 -10.24 -9.59 9.73
N VAL A 135 -9.92 -8.98 10.86
CA VAL A 135 -9.79 -9.65 12.17
C VAL A 135 -10.57 -8.86 13.21
N ASP A 136 -11.44 -9.54 13.96
CA ASP A 136 -12.08 -8.98 15.14
C ASP A 136 -11.04 -8.76 16.25
N VAL A 137 -10.86 -7.51 16.68
CA VAL A 137 -9.90 -7.14 17.73
C VAL A 137 -10.60 -6.90 19.06
N TYR A 138 -11.72 -6.18 19.01
CA TYR A 138 -12.43 -5.72 20.20
C TYR A 138 -13.91 -5.49 19.91
N TRP A 139 -14.73 -5.33 20.94
CA TRP A 139 -16.08 -4.78 20.81
C TRP A 139 -16.41 -3.82 21.95
N PHE A 140 -17.29 -2.87 21.67
CA PHE A 140 -17.83 -1.91 22.62
C PHE A 140 -19.36 -1.94 22.55
N ALA A 141 -20.04 -1.91 23.69
CA ALA A 141 -21.45 -1.56 23.78
C ALA A 141 -21.54 -0.12 24.25
N ALA A 142 -21.99 0.79 23.38
CA ALA A 142 -22.00 2.22 23.68
C ALA A 142 -23.25 2.92 23.17
N TYR A 143 -23.60 4.04 23.81
CA TYR A 143 -24.55 5.01 23.26
C TYR A 143 -23.94 6.41 23.30
N GLY A 144 -24.40 7.28 22.41
CA GLY A 144 -23.98 8.66 22.36
C GLY A 144 -25.10 9.58 21.91
N TYR A 145 -24.96 10.87 22.22
CA TYR A 145 -25.83 11.89 21.66
C TYR A 145 -25.49 12.13 20.18
N ASP A 146 -26.51 12.51 19.40
CA ASP A 146 -26.36 12.83 17.98
C ASP A 146 -25.28 13.92 17.78
N GLY A 147 -24.37 13.68 16.83
CA GLY A 147 -23.27 14.59 16.51
C GLY A 147 -21.96 14.32 17.27
N TYR A 148 -21.91 13.28 18.11
CA TYR A 148 -20.71 12.86 18.82
C TYR A 148 -20.15 11.56 18.26
N THR A 149 -18.89 11.28 18.61
CA THR A 149 -18.15 10.15 18.06
C THR A 149 -17.41 9.38 19.15
N LEU A 150 -17.24 8.08 18.92
CA LEU A 150 -16.25 7.23 19.58
C LEU A 150 -15.18 6.91 18.53
N SER A 151 -13.92 7.22 18.78
CA SER A 151 -12.83 6.89 17.86
C SER A 151 -11.79 6.01 18.52
N VAL A 152 -11.17 5.13 17.74
CA VAL A 152 -9.92 4.48 18.13
C VAL A 152 -8.73 5.35 17.72
N GLY A 153 -7.58 5.13 18.34
CA GLY A 153 -6.35 5.85 18.03
C GLY A 153 -5.12 5.14 18.55
N ALA A 154 -3.96 5.80 18.49
CA ALA A 154 -2.74 5.27 19.07
C ALA A 154 -2.90 5.08 20.60
N HIS A 155 -2.35 4.01 21.16
CA HIS A 155 -2.30 3.87 22.62
C HIS A 155 -1.53 5.06 23.23
N PRO A 156 -2.01 5.68 24.32
CA PRO A 156 -1.41 6.90 24.90
C PRO A 156 0.07 6.75 25.27
N THR A 157 0.47 5.58 25.76
CA THR A 157 1.86 5.29 26.18
C THR A 157 2.62 4.31 25.27
N GLN A 158 1.95 3.54 24.41
CA GLN A 158 2.56 2.47 23.60
C GLN A 158 2.51 2.75 22.08
N GLY A 159 1.83 3.81 21.64
CA GLY A 159 1.60 4.08 20.22
C GLY A 159 0.56 3.15 19.60
N GLY A 160 0.38 3.21 18.29
CA GLY A 160 -0.58 2.38 17.56
C GLY A 160 0.13 1.49 16.55
N ASN A 161 0.34 0.22 16.90
CA ASN A 161 1.06 -0.73 16.06
C ASN A 161 0.36 -2.09 16.04
N PHE A 162 0.48 -2.77 14.90
CA PHE A 162 0.25 -4.20 14.75
C PHE A 162 1.57 -4.94 14.91
N ALA A 163 1.58 -5.97 15.76
CA ALA A 163 2.71 -6.85 15.97
C ALA A 163 2.46 -8.20 15.27
N ASP A 164 3.49 -8.75 14.63
CA ASP A 164 3.50 -10.13 14.17
C ASP A 164 4.02 -11.11 15.24
N ASP A 165 4.00 -12.41 14.91
CA ASP A 165 4.50 -13.51 15.74
C ASP A 165 5.98 -13.83 15.48
N ASP A 166 6.77 -12.91 14.90
CA ASP A 166 8.22 -13.06 14.85
C ASP A 166 8.86 -12.81 16.22
N VAL A 167 10.14 -13.22 16.38
CA VAL A 167 10.88 -13.08 17.64
C VAL A 167 12.23 -12.40 17.38
N PRO A 168 12.39 -11.08 17.68
CA PRO A 168 11.36 -10.15 18.20
C PRO A 168 10.30 -9.81 17.14
N SER A 169 9.10 -9.45 17.58
CA SER A 169 8.00 -9.06 16.69
C SER A 169 8.36 -7.86 15.83
N THR A 170 8.00 -7.91 14.56
CA THR A 170 7.96 -6.75 13.68
C THR A 170 6.74 -5.92 14.04
N LEU A 171 6.92 -4.61 14.19
CA LEU A 171 5.84 -3.68 14.49
C LEU A 171 5.55 -2.81 13.26
N ASP A 172 4.32 -2.91 12.76
CA ASP A 172 3.81 -2.08 11.68
C ASP A 172 2.90 -0.99 12.26
N PRO A 173 3.18 0.29 12.02
CA PRO A 173 2.29 1.37 12.42
C PRO A 173 0.91 1.22 11.79
N ILE A 174 -0.14 1.46 12.58
CA ILE A 174 -1.52 1.47 12.09
C ILE A 174 -1.69 2.68 11.15
N ALA A 175 -2.06 2.43 9.90
CA ALA A 175 -2.11 3.42 8.84
C ALA A 175 -3.35 4.34 8.92
N GLY A 176 -4.38 3.92 9.63
CA GLY A 176 -5.64 4.66 9.78
C GLY A 176 -6.46 4.14 10.95
N PHE A 177 -7.17 5.05 11.62
CA PHE A 177 -7.99 4.75 12.78
C PHE A 177 -9.43 5.17 12.54
N GLY A 178 -10.36 4.28 12.86
CA GLY A 178 -11.78 4.47 12.65
C GLY A 178 -12.43 5.39 13.68
N VAL A 179 -13.47 6.07 13.21
CA VAL A 179 -14.34 6.95 13.97
C VAL A 179 -15.76 6.41 13.81
N PHE A 180 -16.43 6.13 14.92
CA PHE A 180 -17.82 5.72 14.94
C PHE A 180 -18.72 6.90 15.30
N GLY A 181 -19.72 7.20 14.46
CA GLY A 181 -20.63 8.32 14.67
C GLY A 181 -21.96 7.92 15.34
N PHE A 182 -22.41 8.72 16.30
CA PHE A 182 -23.76 8.64 16.86
C PHE A 182 -24.64 9.71 16.20
N GLY A 183 -25.71 9.31 15.50
CA GLY A 183 -26.59 10.25 14.78
C GLY A 183 -25.96 10.93 13.57
N MET A 184 -24.72 10.56 13.21
CA MET A 184 -23.95 11.10 12.10
C MET A 184 -23.02 10.04 11.52
N ASP A 185 -22.55 10.24 10.29
CA ASP A 185 -21.59 9.32 9.67
C ASP A 185 -20.22 9.43 10.37
N GLY A 186 -19.64 8.29 10.68
CA GLY A 186 -18.24 8.16 11.09
C GLY A 186 -17.30 7.97 9.89
N ASP A 187 -16.11 7.45 10.17
CA ASP A 187 -15.08 7.09 9.18
C ASP A 187 -14.55 5.69 9.47
N ALA A 188 -14.62 4.80 8.48
CA ALA A 188 -14.04 3.46 8.54
C ALA A 188 -12.96 3.36 7.45
N PRO A 189 -11.71 3.73 7.76
CA PRO A 189 -10.64 3.71 6.78
C PRO A 189 -10.34 2.27 6.36
N CYS A 190 -10.87 1.82 5.22
CA CYS A 190 -10.44 0.54 4.65
C CYS A 190 -9.06 0.71 3.98
N PRO A 191 -8.10 -0.21 4.22
CA PRO A 191 -6.85 -0.21 3.49
C PRO A 191 -7.12 -0.40 1.99
N ALA A 192 -6.44 0.37 1.15
CA ALA A 192 -6.49 0.11 -0.28
C ALA A 192 -5.96 -1.31 -0.56
N THR A 193 -6.75 -2.15 -1.20
CA THR A 193 -6.27 -3.43 -1.73
C THR A 193 -5.16 -3.13 -2.74
N PRO A 194 -4.03 -3.85 -2.71
CA PRO A 194 -3.03 -3.76 -3.77
C PRO A 194 -3.71 -4.25 -5.05
N GLU A 195 -4.09 -3.33 -5.92
CA GLU A 195 -4.66 -3.68 -7.23
C GLU A 195 -3.54 -3.96 -8.22
N PRO A 196 -3.70 -4.94 -9.12
CA PRO A 196 -2.79 -5.10 -10.24
C PRO A 196 -2.70 -3.81 -11.05
N GLU A 197 -1.49 -3.42 -11.39
CA GLU A 197 -1.19 -2.30 -12.26
C GLU A 197 -0.37 -2.78 -13.47
N ALA A 198 -0.28 -1.93 -14.50
CA ALA A 198 0.52 -2.27 -15.66
C ALA A 198 2.00 -2.28 -15.31
N CYS A 199 2.66 -3.37 -15.69
CA CYS A 199 4.09 -3.58 -15.52
C CYS A 199 4.76 -3.67 -16.90
N CYS A 200 5.65 -2.72 -17.21
CA CYS A 200 6.44 -2.76 -18.44
C CYS A 200 7.73 -3.54 -18.22
N LEU A 201 7.86 -4.66 -18.91
CA LEU A 201 9.08 -5.46 -18.94
C LEU A 201 10.06 -4.90 -19.99
N GLN A 202 11.34 -5.30 -19.88
CA GLN A 202 12.40 -4.79 -20.75
C GLN A 202 12.25 -5.16 -22.23
N ASP A 203 11.50 -6.22 -22.53
CA ASP A 203 11.21 -6.68 -23.89
C ASP A 203 10.01 -5.96 -24.53
N GLY A 204 9.43 -4.97 -23.85
CA GLY A 204 8.23 -4.27 -24.29
C GLY A 204 6.93 -5.00 -23.94
N SER A 205 6.99 -6.18 -23.31
CA SER A 205 5.81 -6.87 -22.83
C SER A 205 5.16 -6.11 -21.69
N CYS A 206 3.82 -6.07 -21.69
CA CYS A 206 3.04 -5.53 -20.59
C CYS A 206 2.25 -6.63 -19.88
N ILE A 207 2.35 -6.70 -18.56
CA ILE A 207 1.57 -7.61 -17.71
C ILE A 207 0.84 -6.84 -16.61
N MET A 208 -0.30 -7.34 -16.16
CA MET A 208 -1.03 -6.80 -15.01
C MET A 208 -0.64 -7.57 -13.75
N VAL A 209 0.14 -6.96 -12.87
CA VAL A 209 0.65 -7.56 -11.62
C VAL A 209 0.75 -6.49 -10.53
N LEU A 210 0.99 -6.89 -9.28
CA LEU A 210 1.26 -5.91 -8.22
C LEU A 210 2.59 -5.18 -8.47
N ALA A 211 2.70 -3.93 -8.01
CA ALA A 211 3.91 -3.13 -8.18
C ALA A 211 5.19 -3.85 -7.70
N GLY A 212 5.13 -4.50 -6.53
CA GLY A 212 6.26 -5.26 -6.00
C GLY A 212 6.63 -6.48 -6.86
N ASP A 213 5.64 -7.18 -7.43
CA ASP A 213 5.88 -8.30 -8.35
C ASP A 213 6.47 -7.83 -9.68
N CYS A 214 6.12 -6.60 -10.10
CA CYS A 214 6.70 -5.98 -11.28
C CYS A 214 8.20 -5.73 -11.09
N GLU A 215 8.56 -5.09 -9.98
CA GLU A 215 9.96 -4.82 -9.64
C GLU A 215 10.76 -6.12 -9.46
N ALA A 216 10.17 -7.14 -8.82
CA ALA A 216 10.78 -8.45 -8.65
C ALA A 216 11.08 -9.16 -10.00
N GLN A 217 10.30 -8.88 -11.03
CA GLN A 217 10.51 -9.36 -12.40
C GLN A 217 11.46 -8.47 -13.22
N GLY A 218 12.02 -7.41 -12.64
CA GLY A 218 12.87 -6.43 -13.34
C GLY A 218 12.08 -5.49 -14.26
N GLY A 219 10.77 -5.42 -14.09
CA GLY A 219 9.88 -4.51 -14.80
C GLY A 219 9.78 -3.14 -14.15
N THR A 220 9.10 -2.22 -14.83
CA THR A 220 8.77 -0.88 -14.33
C THR A 220 7.26 -0.76 -14.16
N ALA A 221 6.85 -0.63 -12.89
CA ALA A 221 5.50 -0.30 -12.46
C ALA A 221 5.05 1.04 -13.06
N GLN A 222 3.86 1.08 -13.68
CA GLN A 222 3.31 2.29 -14.30
C GLN A 222 2.42 3.09 -13.36
N GLY A 223 2.21 2.58 -12.14
CA GLY A 223 1.46 3.22 -11.07
C GLY A 223 -0.03 2.86 -11.06
N PRO A 224 -0.74 3.23 -9.96
CA PRO A 224 -2.09 2.76 -9.71
C PRO A 224 -3.09 3.15 -10.80
N GLY A 225 -3.94 2.19 -11.20
CA GLY A 225 -4.98 2.38 -12.22
C GLY A 225 -4.47 2.34 -13.67
N SER A 226 -3.17 2.13 -13.88
CA SER A 226 -2.62 1.88 -15.22
C SER A 226 -3.09 0.53 -15.77
N VAL A 227 -3.24 0.46 -17.10
CA VAL A 227 -3.64 -0.76 -17.82
C VAL A 227 -2.72 -0.98 -19.02
N CYS A 228 -2.50 -2.25 -19.40
CA CYS A 228 -1.63 -2.58 -20.52
C CYS A 228 -2.18 -2.15 -21.90
N THR A 229 -3.49 -1.93 -22.00
CA THR A 229 -4.15 -1.64 -23.27
C THR A 229 -4.21 -0.13 -23.57
N PRO A 230 -4.09 0.28 -24.85
CA PRO A 230 -3.89 -0.56 -26.03
C PRO A 230 -2.46 -1.08 -26.22
N ASP A 231 -1.41 -0.32 -25.86
CA ASP A 231 -0.02 -0.76 -25.96
C ASP A 231 0.90 0.15 -25.11
N LEU A 232 0.75 0.10 -23.79
CA LEU A 232 1.42 1.05 -22.88
C LEU A 232 2.95 0.96 -22.91
N CYS A 233 3.48 -0.25 -23.14
CA CYS A 233 4.90 -0.57 -23.06
C CYS A 233 5.57 -0.68 -24.43
N ALA A 234 4.92 -0.16 -25.48
CA ALA A 234 5.45 -0.19 -26.83
C ALA A 234 6.85 0.43 -26.87
N LEU A 235 7.83 -0.38 -27.30
CA LEU A 235 9.19 0.11 -27.48
C LEU A 235 9.24 1.11 -28.64
N PRO A 236 10.05 2.17 -28.54
CA PRO A 236 10.23 3.09 -29.64
C PRO A 236 10.78 2.34 -30.86
N THR A 237 10.19 2.61 -32.01
CA THR A 237 10.66 2.08 -33.30
C THR A 237 11.47 3.14 -34.04
N GLY A 238 12.32 2.67 -34.95
CA GLY A 238 13.13 3.50 -35.81
C GLY A 238 13.61 2.73 -37.03
N ALA A 239 14.22 3.45 -37.96
CA ALA A 239 14.73 2.87 -39.19
C ALA A 239 15.89 1.90 -38.90
N CYS A 240 15.77 0.71 -39.43
CA CYS A 240 16.78 -0.34 -39.42
C CYS A 240 17.27 -0.60 -40.84
N CYS A 241 18.55 -0.34 -41.10
CA CYS A 241 19.18 -0.63 -42.38
C CYS A 241 19.72 -2.06 -42.40
N LEU A 242 19.04 -2.94 -43.13
CA LEU A 242 19.45 -4.34 -43.26
C LEU A 242 20.64 -4.50 -44.23
N PRO A 243 21.35 -5.64 -44.19
CA PRO A 243 22.52 -5.88 -45.06
C PRO A 243 22.25 -5.85 -46.57
N ASP A 244 20.99 -5.98 -46.98
CA ASP A 244 20.53 -5.90 -48.39
C ASP A 244 20.13 -4.48 -48.82
N PHE A 245 20.39 -3.48 -47.97
CA PHE A 245 20.01 -2.08 -48.12
C PHE A 245 18.50 -1.82 -48.00
N THR A 246 17.71 -2.80 -47.57
CA THR A 246 16.30 -2.60 -47.23
C THR A 246 16.19 -1.83 -45.91
N CYS A 247 15.30 -0.83 -45.89
CA CYS A 247 14.92 -0.12 -44.66
C CYS A 247 13.60 -0.67 -44.12
N ILE A 248 13.57 -1.04 -42.83
CA ILE A 248 12.34 -1.38 -42.10
C ILE A 248 12.26 -0.57 -40.80
N GLU A 249 11.05 -0.30 -40.32
CA GLU A 249 10.85 0.31 -38.99
C GLU A 249 10.60 -0.80 -37.97
N ILE A 250 11.51 -0.93 -37.01
CA ILE A 250 11.48 -1.93 -35.94
C ILE A 250 12.19 -1.33 -34.71
N ASP A 251 12.05 -1.92 -33.54
CA ASP A 251 12.84 -1.52 -32.38
C ASP A 251 14.34 -1.85 -32.55
N ALA A 252 15.18 -1.26 -31.71
CA ALA A 252 16.63 -1.42 -31.78
C ALA A 252 17.09 -2.88 -31.62
N ALA A 253 16.45 -3.68 -30.77
CA ALA A 253 16.82 -5.07 -30.52
C ALA A 253 16.44 -5.93 -31.74
N GLY A 254 15.23 -5.77 -32.27
CA GLY A 254 14.79 -6.43 -33.49
C GLY A 254 15.63 -6.07 -34.71
N CYS A 255 16.21 -4.85 -34.75
CA CYS A 255 17.18 -4.48 -35.77
C CYS A 255 18.50 -5.24 -35.65
N ALA A 256 19.06 -5.29 -34.43
CA ALA A 256 20.29 -6.00 -34.13
C ALA A 256 20.18 -7.52 -34.42
N ASP A 257 19.06 -8.14 -34.07
CA ASP A 257 18.79 -9.57 -34.32
C ASP A 257 18.76 -9.91 -35.83
N ARG A 258 18.41 -8.93 -36.67
CA ARG A 258 18.43 -9.06 -38.14
C ARG A 258 19.78 -8.68 -38.75
N GLY A 259 20.77 -8.34 -37.93
CA GLY A 259 22.09 -7.89 -38.36
C GLY A 259 22.06 -6.53 -39.08
N GLY A 260 21.08 -5.68 -38.77
CA GLY A 260 20.95 -4.35 -39.36
C GLY A 260 21.58 -3.25 -38.50
N ASP A 261 21.77 -2.09 -39.12
CA ASP A 261 22.23 -0.86 -38.47
C ASP A 261 21.04 0.03 -38.10
N TYR A 262 20.75 0.14 -36.80
CA TYR A 262 19.67 0.97 -36.26
C TYR A 262 20.03 2.45 -36.30
N GLN A 263 19.16 3.26 -36.89
CA GLN A 263 19.41 4.70 -37.13
C GLN A 263 18.93 5.60 -35.97
N GLY A 264 18.25 5.03 -34.97
CA GLY A 264 17.75 5.75 -33.80
C GLY A 264 16.23 5.83 -33.74
N ASP A 265 15.71 6.06 -32.52
CA ASP A 265 14.28 6.12 -32.24
C ASP A 265 13.59 7.28 -32.99
N GLY A 266 12.43 6.99 -33.57
CA GLY A 266 11.63 7.96 -34.33
C GLY A 266 12.22 8.35 -35.69
N VAL A 267 13.35 7.75 -36.10
CA VAL A 267 13.89 7.93 -37.45
C VAL A 267 13.06 7.11 -38.42
N ALA A 268 12.35 7.77 -39.33
CA ALA A 268 11.55 7.10 -40.35
C ALA A 268 12.40 6.53 -41.48
N CYS A 269 11.96 5.44 -42.09
CA CYS A 269 12.58 4.93 -43.30
C CYS A 269 12.38 5.90 -44.48
N THR A 270 13.49 6.32 -45.10
CA THR A 270 13.46 7.14 -46.33
C THR A 270 14.27 6.46 -47.43
N PRO A 271 13.97 6.74 -48.73
CA PRO A 271 14.58 6.02 -49.85
C PRO A 271 16.12 6.04 -49.85
N ASP A 272 16.73 7.13 -49.38
CA ASP A 272 18.17 7.31 -49.43
C ASP A 272 18.89 6.95 -48.12
N LEU A 273 18.17 6.62 -47.05
CA LEU A 273 18.73 6.44 -45.71
C LEU A 273 19.75 5.30 -45.62
N CYS A 274 19.44 4.17 -46.25
CA CYS A 274 20.29 2.97 -46.23
C CYS A 274 21.18 2.86 -47.49
N THR A 275 21.25 3.91 -48.30
CA THR A 275 22.08 3.89 -49.50
C THR A 275 23.56 3.92 -49.12
N PRO A 276 24.40 3.02 -49.68
CA PRO A 276 25.82 3.03 -49.37
C PRO A 276 26.43 4.34 -49.85
N VAL A 277 27.10 5.06 -48.94
CA VAL A 277 27.88 6.23 -49.32
C VAL A 277 28.97 5.77 -50.28
N PRO A 278 29.07 6.34 -51.49
CA PRO A 278 30.09 5.93 -52.45
C PRO A 278 31.49 6.19 -51.88
N VAL A 279 32.20 5.14 -51.49
CA VAL A 279 33.62 5.24 -51.16
C VAL A 279 34.42 5.32 -52.45
N ILE A 280 34.85 6.54 -52.78
CA ILE A 280 35.77 6.82 -53.87
C ILE A 280 37.17 6.34 -53.48
N ASN A 281 37.52 5.13 -53.90
CA ASN A 281 38.88 4.62 -53.83
C ASN A 281 39.75 5.36 -54.87
N GLY A 282 40.44 6.40 -54.41
CA GLY A 282 41.34 7.21 -55.24
C GLY A 282 42.48 7.81 -54.42
N SER A 283 43.59 8.16 -55.09
CA SER A 283 44.64 8.94 -54.43
C SER A 283 44.09 10.31 -54.04
N TRP A 284 44.66 10.93 -53.00
CA TRP A 284 44.30 12.30 -52.60
C TRP A 284 44.29 13.23 -53.84
N GLY A 285 45.26 13.06 -54.76
CA GLY A 285 45.32 13.81 -56.02
C GLY A 285 44.06 13.73 -56.89
N ALA A 286 43.44 12.55 -56.99
CA ALA A 286 42.21 12.33 -57.77
C ALA A 286 40.96 12.92 -57.10
N LEU A 287 40.93 12.97 -55.77
CA LEU A 287 39.85 13.64 -55.03
C LEU A 287 39.90 15.16 -55.24
N LYS A 288 41.11 15.74 -55.22
CA LYS A 288 41.34 17.18 -55.34
C LYS A 288 40.95 17.75 -56.71
N SER A 289 40.94 16.94 -57.78
CA SER A 289 40.55 17.37 -59.13
C SER A 289 39.03 17.43 -59.35
N ASN A 290 38.23 16.70 -58.56
CA ASN A 290 36.78 16.64 -58.73
C ASN A 290 36.02 17.81 -58.05
N TYR A 291 36.69 18.58 -57.19
CA TYR A 291 36.10 19.72 -56.46
C TYR A 291 36.73 21.08 -56.88
N ARG A 292 37.32 21.15 -58.08
CA ARG A 292 37.89 22.38 -58.66
C ARG A 292 36.98 23.00 -59.70
#